data_AF-A0A175Y9L1-F1
#
_entry.id   AF-A0A175Y9L1-F1
#
_cell.length_a   1.000
_cell.length_b   1.000
_cell.length_c   1.000
_cell.angle_alpha   90.00
_cell.angle_beta   90.00
_cell.angle_gamma   90.00
#
_symmetry.space_group_name_H-M   'P 1'
#
loop_
_entity.id
_entity.type
_entity.pdbx_description
1 polymer ?
#
loop_
_entity_poly.entity_id
_entity_poly.type
_entity_poly.pdbx_seq_one_letter_code
_entity_poly.pdbx_strand_id
1 'polypeptide(L)'
;MALQGLFSPFLATAPPRMPLPLARNASKVRSTKPVQCITTPVTTIDRDEGSASRRSANYAPSCFWDYNLVKSLSSNYDEKKYVSQVDELKEDIRGLIHAETDVPLARLELLDSVQRLGLNCLFQEDIKQSIDALCKADSGLDDDLHLTALRFRILREHGYSVSQGLAISGCSIPCSGSHMCWK
;
A
#
# COMPACT_ATOMS: atom_id res chain seq x y z
N MET A 1 -19.36 22.57 47.32
CA MET A 1 -17.90 22.79 47.33
C MET A 1 -17.25 21.67 46.51
N ALA A 2 -16.15 22.01 45.83
CA ALA A 2 -15.66 21.41 44.60
C ALA A 2 -15.30 19.91 44.64
N LEU A 3 -15.66 19.18 43.57
CA LEU A 3 -14.97 17.97 43.15
C LEU A 3 -13.96 18.37 42.08
N GLN A 4 -12.68 18.31 42.43
CA GLN A 4 -11.58 18.64 41.54
C GLN A 4 -11.34 17.50 40.54
N GLY A 5 -11.16 17.89 39.27
CA GLY A 5 -10.80 16.98 38.19
C GLY A 5 -9.38 16.44 38.37
N LEU A 6 -9.25 15.12 38.29
CA LEU A 6 -7.96 14.47 38.14
C LEU A 6 -7.55 14.56 36.66
N PHE A 7 -6.82 15.62 36.34
CA PHE A 7 -6.01 15.70 35.13
C PHE A 7 -4.92 14.63 35.21
N SER A 8 -4.93 13.72 34.25
CA SER A 8 -3.88 12.73 34.02
C SER A 8 -2.59 13.44 33.59
N PRO A 9 -1.44 13.26 34.28
CA PRO A 9 -0.17 13.76 33.79
C PRO A 9 0.43 12.71 32.85
N PHE A 10 0.07 12.75 31.57
CA PHE A 10 0.90 12.15 30.52
C PHE A 10 2.14 13.03 30.35
N LEU A 11 3.12 12.85 31.24
CA LEU A 11 4.48 13.32 31.05
C LEU A 11 5.16 12.38 30.04
N ALA A 12 5.09 12.76 28.76
CA ALA A 12 5.93 12.20 27.72
C ALA A 12 7.36 12.70 27.90
N THR A 13 8.09 12.10 28.83
CA THR A 13 9.54 12.30 28.94
C THR A 13 10.20 11.51 27.82
N ALA A 14 10.55 12.19 26.73
CA ALA A 14 11.36 11.59 25.67
C ALA A 14 12.72 11.15 26.27
N PRO A 15 13.20 9.92 26.00
CA PRO A 15 14.48 9.47 26.52
C PRO A 15 15.63 10.30 25.88
N PRO A 16 16.71 10.59 26.64
CA PRO A 16 17.84 11.30 26.10
C PRO A 16 18.50 10.46 25.00
N ARG A 17 18.58 11.03 23.79
CA ARG A 17 19.36 10.44 22.68
C ARG A 17 20.84 10.46 23.04
N MET A 18 21.36 9.33 23.51
CA MET A 18 22.80 9.11 23.56
C MET A 18 23.35 9.01 22.12
N PRO A 19 24.39 9.78 21.75
CA PRO A 19 25.05 9.59 20.46
C PRO A 19 25.87 8.31 20.52
N LEU A 20 25.54 7.34 19.68
CA LEU A 20 26.42 6.21 19.40
C LEU A 20 27.69 6.74 18.71
N PRO A 21 28.89 6.32 19.12
CA PRO A 21 30.13 6.74 18.48
C PRO A 21 30.22 6.07 17.10
N LEU A 22 29.77 6.76 16.06
CA LEU A 22 30.05 6.34 14.70
C LEU A 22 31.50 6.70 14.41
N ALA A 23 32.38 5.69 14.50
CA ALA A 23 33.78 5.79 14.10
C ALA A 23 33.83 6.39 12.68
N ARG A 24 34.41 7.60 12.61
CA ARG A 24 34.54 8.37 11.37
C ARG A 24 35.66 7.76 10.54
N ASN A 25 35.34 6.70 9.82
CA ASN A 25 36.20 6.24 8.75
C ASN A 25 36.09 7.28 7.64
N ALA A 26 37.14 8.09 7.44
CA ALA A 26 37.21 9.05 6.36
C ALA A 26 37.27 8.29 5.02
N SER A 27 36.12 7.86 4.52
CA SER A 27 35.97 7.44 3.15
C SER A 27 36.26 8.67 2.29
N LYS A 28 37.37 8.60 1.54
CA LYS A 28 37.80 9.62 0.58
C LYS A 28 36.61 9.98 -0.29
N VAL A 29 36.00 11.14 -0.05
CA VAL A 29 34.87 11.66 -0.83
C VAL A 29 35.35 11.74 -2.27
N ARG A 30 34.93 10.78 -3.08
CA ARG A 30 35.13 10.86 -4.53
C ARG A 30 34.21 11.97 -4.99
N SER A 31 34.81 13.13 -5.25
CA SER A 31 34.16 14.28 -5.87
C SER A 31 33.47 13.84 -7.16
N THR A 32 32.19 13.50 -7.09
CA THR A 32 31.37 13.30 -8.29
C THR A 32 31.25 14.66 -8.96
N LYS A 33 31.63 14.73 -10.24
CA LYS A 33 31.63 15.98 -11.01
C LYS A 33 30.21 16.58 -10.97
N PRO A 34 30.07 17.91 -10.77
CA PRO A 34 28.77 18.55 -10.82
C PRO A 34 28.16 18.35 -12.21
N VAL A 35 26.89 17.98 -12.26
CA VAL A 35 26.10 17.97 -13.51
C VAL A 35 26.05 19.41 -14.00
N GLN A 36 26.73 19.70 -15.11
CA GLN A 36 26.70 21.03 -15.73
C GLN A 36 25.38 21.20 -16.48
N CYS A 37 24.53 22.11 -15.99
CA CYS A 37 23.33 22.52 -16.68
C CYS A 37 23.72 23.52 -17.79
N ILE A 38 23.29 23.26 -19.02
CA ILE A 38 23.46 24.22 -20.13
C ILE A 38 22.42 25.32 -19.94
N THR A 39 22.88 26.55 -19.66
CA THR A 39 22.03 27.74 -19.64
C THR A 39 22.00 28.30 -21.06
N THR A 40 20.82 28.34 -21.69
CA THR A 40 20.63 29.04 -22.96
C THR A 40 20.71 30.55 -22.71
N PRO A 41 21.43 31.32 -23.55
CA PRO A 41 21.54 32.76 -23.38
C PRO A 41 20.16 33.40 -23.63
N VAL A 42 19.68 34.14 -22.63
CA VAL A 42 18.49 34.98 -22.72
C VAL A 42 18.77 36.13 -23.69
N THR A 43 17.96 36.25 -24.74
CA THR A 43 17.93 37.44 -25.58
C THR A 43 17.21 38.55 -24.81
N THR A 44 17.94 39.60 -24.48
CA THR A 44 17.42 40.80 -23.80
C THR A 44 16.58 41.61 -24.78
N ILE A 45 15.26 41.63 -24.59
CA ILE A 45 14.40 42.71 -25.08
C ILE A 45 14.02 43.53 -23.85
N ASP A 46 14.49 44.77 -23.82
CA ASP A 46 14.20 45.74 -22.77
C ASP A 46 12.69 45.96 -22.65
N ARG A 47 12.11 45.54 -21.52
CA ARG A 47 10.84 46.07 -21.02
C ARG A 47 10.69 45.81 -19.51
N ASP A 48 10.31 46.91 -18.85
CA ASP A 48 10.00 47.12 -17.44
C ASP A 48 8.92 46.17 -16.89
N GLU A 49 9.23 45.45 -15.81
CA GLU A 49 8.36 45.19 -14.64
C GLU A 49 9.07 44.22 -13.67
N GLY A 50 8.95 44.48 -12.37
CA GLY A 50 9.73 43.90 -11.27
C GLY A 50 10.16 42.44 -11.46
N SER A 51 11.45 42.24 -11.73
CA SER A 51 12.06 40.92 -11.77
C SER A 51 11.95 40.29 -10.38
N ALA A 52 10.93 39.46 -10.17
CA ALA A 52 10.80 38.65 -8.97
C ALA A 52 11.95 37.64 -8.93
N SER A 53 13.10 38.08 -8.40
CA SER A 53 14.27 37.23 -8.19
C SER A 53 13.85 36.06 -7.30
N ARG A 54 13.87 34.84 -7.85
CA ARG A 54 13.55 33.63 -7.09
C ARG A 54 14.57 33.47 -5.95
N ARG A 55 14.07 33.27 -4.73
CA ARG A 55 14.91 32.92 -3.58
C ARG A 55 15.50 31.52 -3.79
N SER A 56 16.78 31.34 -3.46
CA SER A 56 17.38 30.01 -3.48
C SER A 56 16.74 29.14 -2.40
N ALA A 57 16.47 27.88 -2.72
CA ALA A 57 15.77 26.98 -1.82
C ALA A 57 16.69 26.32 -0.77
N ASN A 58 18.02 26.34 -0.99
CA ASN A 58 19.05 25.84 -0.06
C ASN A 58 18.76 24.45 0.54
N TYR A 59 18.12 23.54 -0.20
CA TYR A 59 17.90 22.17 0.25
C TYR A 59 19.24 21.42 0.28
N ALA A 60 19.44 20.62 1.33
CA ALA A 60 20.53 19.66 1.36
C ALA A 60 20.33 18.63 0.24
N PRO A 61 21.38 18.25 -0.51
CA PRO A 61 21.27 17.24 -1.54
C PRO A 61 20.84 15.90 -0.92
N SER A 62 20.02 15.14 -1.65
CA SER A 62 19.54 13.84 -1.21
C SER A 62 20.70 12.85 -1.10
N CYS A 63 21.12 12.55 0.12
CA CYS A 63 22.25 11.63 0.39
C CYS A 63 21.90 10.14 0.21
N PHE A 64 20.62 9.80 0.10
CA PHE A 64 20.14 8.41 0.04
C PHE A 64 19.93 7.91 -1.40
N TRP A 65 19.65 8.80 -2.34
CA TRP A 65 19.32 8.44 -3.72
C TRP A 65 20.54 8.61 -4.62
N ASP A 66 21.42 7.61 -4.63
CA ASP A 66 22.52 7.54 -5.59
C ASP A 66 22.04 6.89 -6.89
N TYR A 67 22.30 7.56 -8.01
CA TYR A 67 22.03 7.02 -9.34
C TYR A 67 22.81 5.72 -9.61
N ASN A 68 24.02 5.59 -9.05
CA ASN A 68 24.82 4.37 -9.22
C ASN A 68 24.17 3.18 -8.51
N LEU A 69 23.50 3.40 -7.37
CA LEU A 69 22.72 2.37 -6.68
C LEU A 69 21.60 1.87 -7.59
N VAL A 70 20.80 2.76 -8.16
CA VAL A 70 19.71 2.41 -9.08
C VAL A 70 20.25 1.65 -10.30
N LYS A 71 21.39 2.10 -10.86
CA LYS A 71 22.03 1.43 -11.99
C LYS A 71 22.60 0.04 -11.64
N SER A 72 22.98 -0.18 -10.39
CA SER A 72 23.52 -1.46 -9.91
C SER A 72 22.46 -2.50 -9.57
N LEU A 73 21.18 -2.14 -9.58
CA LEU A 73 20.10 -3.09 -9.33
C LEU A 73 20.08 -4.15 -10.43
N SER A 74 20.36 -5.39 -10.05
CA SER A 74 20.20 -6.58 -10.89
C SER A 74 19.26 -7.57 -10.21
N SER A 75 18.46 -8.27 -11.00
CA SER A 75 17.61 -9.36 -10.50
C SER A 75 18.42 -10.66 -10.50
N ASN A 76 18.58 -11.27 -9.33
CA ASN A 76 19.12 -12.63 -9.21
C ASN A 76 18.01 -13.69 -9.33
N TYR A 77 16.77 -13.28 -9.59
CA TYR A 77 15.58 -14.13 -9.57
C TYR A 77 15.05 -14.46 -10.97
N ASP A 78 15.79 -14.09 -12.02
CA ASP A 78 15.40 -14.34 -13.41
C ASP A 78 15.72 -15.80 -13.86
N GLU A 79 16.27 -16.61 -12.96
CA GLU A 79 16.54 -18.02 -13.25
C GLU A 79 15.25 -18.79 -13.50
N LYS A 80 15.25 -19.65 -14.53
CA LYS A 80 14.10 -20.49 -14.92
C LYS A 80 13.50 -21.28 -13.76
N LYS A 81 14.32 -21.63 -12.76
CA LYS A 81 13.89 -22.34 -11.55
C LYS A 81 12.87 -21.53 -10.74
N TYR A 82 13.12 -20.25 -10.51
CA TYR A 82 12.22 -19.41 -9.72
C TYR A 82 10.91 -19.14 -10.46
N VAL A 83 10.98 -18.94 -11.78
CA VAL A 83 9.79 -18.79 -12.62
C VAL A 83 8.88 -20.01 -12.49
N SER A 84 9.44 -21.22 -12.64
CA SER A 84 8.67 -22.47 -12.51
C SER A 84 8.05 -22.63 -11.12
N GLN A 85 8.76 -22.25 -10.06
CA GLN A 85 8.24 -22.33 -8.69
C GLN A 85 7.11 -21.33 -8.43
N VAL A 86 7.22 -20.12 -8.98
CA VAL A 86 6.17 -19.10 -8.87
C VAL A 86 4.93 -19.55 -9.61
N ASP A 87 5.07 -20.12 -10.80
CA ASP A 87 3.95 -20.64 -11.58
C ASP A 87 3.23 -21.76 -10.83
N GLU A 88 3.97 -22.75 -10.30
CA GLU A 88 3.39 -23.83 -9.48
C GLU A 88 2.62 -23.27 -8.27
N LEU A 89 3.23 -22.35 -7.53
CA LEU A 89 2.59 -21.75 -6.35
C LEU A 89 1.35 -20.91 -6.72
N LYS A 90 1.35 -20.30 -7.91
CA LYS A 90 0.21 -19.54 -8.43
C LYS A 90 -0.97 -20.47 -8.73
N GLU A 91 -0.71 -21.63 -9.32
CA GLU A 91 -1.72 -22.66 -9.55
C GLU A 91 -2.31 -23.17 -8.23
N ASP A 92 -1.47 -23.43 -7.23
CA ASP A 92 -1.90 -23.89 -5.91
C ASP A 92 -2.82 -22.88 -5.23
N ILE A 93 -2.43 -21.61 -5.20
CA ILE A 93 -3.26 -20.54 -4.62
C ILE A 93 -4.58 -20.42 -5.37
N ARG A 94 -4.58 -20.51 -6.71
CA ARG A 94 -5.82 -20.46 -7.48
C ARG A 94 -6.73 -21.65 -7.16
N GLY A 95 -6.14 -22.84 -7.00
CA GLY A 95 -6.87 -24.02 -6.53
C GLY A 95 -7.51 -23.79 -5.16
N LEU A 96 -6.78 -23.19 -4.21
CA LEU A 96 -7.30 -22.88 -2.88
C LEU A 96 -8.39 -21.80 -2.88
N ILE A 97 -8.32 -20.81 -3.77
CA ILE A 97 -9.35 -19.75 -3.88
C ILE A 97 -10.68 -20.32 -4.41
N HIS A 98 -10.60 -21.27 -5.35
CA HIS A 98 -11.76 -21.89 -6.00
C HIS A 98 -12.23 -23.18 -5.34
N ALA A 99 -11.48 -23.71 -4.38
CA ALA A 99 -11.86 -24.89 -3.64
C ALA A 99 -13.22 -24.67 -2.96
N GLU A 100 -14.16 -25.57 -3.23
CA GLU A 100 -15.43 -25.63 -2.54
C GLU A 100 -15.14 -26.13 -1.11
N THR A 101 -14.98 -25.17 -0.20
CA THR A 101 -14.64 -25.45 1.19
C THR A 101 -15.92 -25.37 2.01
N ASP A 102 -16.25 -26.43 2.74
CA ASP A 102 -17.38 -26.47 3.68
C ASP A 102 -17.28 -25.38 4.77
N VAL A 103 -16.08 -24.82 4.97
CA VAL A 103 -15.76 -23.77 5.93
C VAL A 103 -15.56 -22.42 5.20
N PRO A 104 -16.55 -21.51 5.22
CA PRO A 104 -16.44 -20.20 4.57
C PRO A 104 -15.36 -19.29 5.18
N LEU A 105 -14.98 -19.51 6.44
CA LEU A 105 -13.94 -18.73 7.13
C LEU A 105 -12.55 -18.90 6.53
N ALA A 106 -12.10 -20.15 6.32
CA ALA A 106 -10.76 -20.43 5.80
C ALA A 106 -10.54 -19.79 4.42
N ARG A 107 -11.58 -19.80 3.57
CA ARG A 107 -11.55 -19.15 2.26
C ARG A 107 -11.40 -17.62 2.38
N LEU A 108 -12.10 -17.00 3.33
CA LEU A 108 -12.00 -15.55 3.56
C LEU A 108 -10.67 -15.13 4.14
N GLU A 109 -10.10 -15.92 5.05
CA GLU A 109 -8.76 -15.71 5.59
C GLU A 109 -7.67 -15.83 4.51
N LEU A 110 -7.84 -16.77 3.57
CA LEU A 110 -6.97 -16.88 2.40
C LEU A 110 -7.05 -15.62 1.53
N LEU A 111 -8.26 -15.14 1.22
CA LEU A 111 -8.44 -13.90 0.44
C LEU A 111 -7.80 -12.70 1.13
N ASP A 112 -8.00 -12.55 2.45
CA ASP A 112 -7.35 -11.49 3.23
C ASP A 112 -5.82 -11.58 3.17
N SER A 113 -5.28 -12.79 3.33
CA SER A 113 -3.85 -13.03 3.30
C SER A 113 -3.24 -12.68 1.94
N VAL A 114 -3.88 -13.10 0.84
CA VAL A 114 -3.44 -12.77 -0.53
C VAL A 114 -3.43 -11.26 -0.75
N GLN A 115 -4.44 -10.55 -0.26
CA GLN A 115 -4.52 -9.09 -0.37
C GLN A 115 -3.43 -8.40 0.46
N ARG A 116 -3.22 -8.84 1.71
CA ARG A 116 -2.19 -8.27 2.61
C ARG A 116 -0.77 -8.52 2.15
N LEU A 117 -0.54 -9.61 1.43
CA LEU A 117 0.75 -9.91 0.77
C LEU A 117 0.96 -9.08 -0.52
N GLY A 118 -0.02 -8.30 -0.95
CA GLY A 118 0.05 -7.52 -2.19
C GLY A 118 -0.04 -8.36 -3.46
N LEU A 119 -0.45 -9.63 -3.35
CA LEU A 119 -0.57 -10.56 -4.46
C LEU A 119 -1.91 -10.42 -5.21
N ASN A 120 -2.80 -9.53 -4.76
CA ASN A 120 -4.08 -9.24 -5.40
C ASN A 120 -3.94 -8.93 -6.91
N CYS A 121 -2.84 -8.30 -7.33
CA CYS A 121 -2.58 -8.02 -8.74
C CYS A 121 -2.46 -9.26 -9.63
N LEU A 122 -2.11 -10.42 -9.07
CA LEU A 122 -1.96 -11.67 -9.81
C LEU A 122 -3.24 -12.49 -9.91
N PHE A 123 -4.21 -12.22 -9.02
CA PHE A 123 -5.42 -13.02 -8.81
C PHE A 123 -6.71 -12.18 -8.88
N GLN A 124 -6.69 -11.03 -9.57
CA GLN A 124 -7.81 -10.09 -9.58
C GLN A 124 -9.14 -10.75 -9.99
N GLU A 125 -9.10 -11.60 -11.02
CA GLU A 125 -10.27 -12.31 -11.53
C GLU A 125 -10.76 -13.38 -10.55
N ASP A 126 -9.84 -14.19 -10.01
CA ASP A 126 -10.13 -15.25 -9.04
C ASP A 126 -10.74 -14.67 -7.76
N ILE A 127 -10.16 -13.58 -7.25
CA ILE A 127 -10.64 -12.86 -6.07
C ILE A 127 -12.03 -12.28 -6.33
N LYS A 128 -12.24 -11.62 -7.48
CA LYS A 128 -13.55 -11.07 -7.84
C LYS A 128 -14.63 -12.16 -7.90
N GLN A 129 -14.35 -13.29 -8.54
CA GLN A 129 -15.27 -14.41 -8.62
C GLN A 129 -15.59 -14.99 -7.23
N SER A 130 -14.58 -15.09 -6.37
CA SER A 130 -14.75 -15.57 -5.00
C SER A 130 -15.63 -14.63 -4.17
N ILE A 131 -15.42 -13.31 -4.30
CA ILE A 131 -16.24 -12.29 -3.62
C ILE A 131 -17.66 -12.25 -4.18
N ASP A 132 -17.86 -12.42 -5.49
CA ASP A 132 -19.18 -12.55 -6.10
C ASP A 132 -19.95 -13.77 -5.54
N ALA A 133 -19.25 -14.90 -5.37
CA ALA A 133 -19.82 -16.09 -4.76
C ALA A 133 -20.20 -15.83 -3.29
N LEU A 134 -19.33 -15.17 -2.53
CA LEU A 134 -19.60 -14.78 -1.15
C LEU A 134 -20.83 -13.86 -1.03
N CYS A 135 -20.93 -12.86 -1.91
CA CYS A 135 -22.03 -11.90 -1.95
C CYS A 135 -23.38 -12.59 -2.20
N LYS A 136 -23.40 -13.62 -3.07
CA LYS A 136 -24.60 -14.43 -3.38
C LYS A 136 -24.90 -15.49 -2.32
N ALA A 137 -23.90 -15.96 -1.59
CA ALA A 137 -24.08 -16.91 -0.51
C ALA A 137 -24.87 -16.24 0.62
N ASP A 138 -26.15 -16.59 0.72
CA ASP A 138 -27.06 -16.16 1.77
C ASP A 138 -26.66 -16.89 3.05
N SER A 139 -25.75 -16.25 3.77
CA SER A 139 -24.95 -16.98 4.74
C SER A 139 -25.57 -16.74 6.11
N GLY A 140 -26.15 -17.80 6.68
CA GLY A 140 -26.52 -17.87 8.10
C GLY A 140 -25.29 -17.83 9.02
N LEU A 141 -24.34 -16.94 8.74
CA LEU A 141 -23.08 -16.71 9.45
C LEU A 141 -23.26 -15.67 10.55
N ASP A 142 -24.50 -15.45 11.01
CA ASP A 142 -24.85 -14.41 11.98
C ASP A 142 -24.25 -14.70 13.38
N ASP A 143 -23.74 -15.92 13.58
CA ASP A 143 -23.25 -16.39 14.87
C ASP A 143 -21.76 -16.11 15.13
N ASP A 144 -20.94 -15.86 14.09
CA ASP A 144 -19.50 -15.59 14.24
C ASP A 144 -19.12 -14.14 13.86
N LEU A 145 -18.80 -13.35 14.89
CA LEU A 145 -18.36 -11.95 14.75
C LEU A 145 -17.12 -11.81 13.85
N HIS A 146 -16.15 -12.72 13.95
CA HIS A 146 -14.92 -12.62 13.18
C HIS A 146 -15.20 -12.79 11.68
N LEU A 147 -15.95 -13.83 11.35
CA LEU A 147 -16.35 -14.16 10.00
C LEU A 147 -17.20 -13.05 9.37
N THR A 148 -18.20 -12.54 10.09
CA THR A 148 -19.07 -11.45 9.64
C THR A 148 -18.30 -10.16 9.43
N ALA A 149 -17.40 -9.79 10.35
CA ALA A 149 -16.56 -8.60 10.20
C ALA A 149 -15.60 -8.73 9.01
N LEU A 150 -15.00 -9.91 8.80
CA LEU A 150 -14.08 -10.16 7.70
C LEU A 150 -14.80 -10.09 6.35
N ARG A 151 -15.95 -10.76 6.23
CA ARG A 151 -16.83 -10.69 5.05
C ARG A 151 -17.24 -9.26 4.75
N PHE A 152 -17.72 -8.52 5.76
CA PHE A 152 -18.14 -7.13 5.59
C PHE A 152 -17.00 -6.26 5.03
N ARG A 153 -15.81 -6.37 5.62
CA ARG A 153 -14.65 -5.59 5.21
C ARG A 153 -14.25 -5.89 3.76
N ILE A 154 -14.07 -7.17 3.41
CA ILE A 154 -13.65 -7.59 2.07
C ILE A 154 -14.65 -7.12 1.01
N LEU A 155 -15.95 -7.28 1.26
CA LEU A 155 -17.00 -6.83 0.32
C LEU A 155 -16.94 -5.30 0.09
N ARG A 156 -16.76 -4.52 1.15
CA ARG A 156 -16.68 -3.05 1.07
C ARG A 156 -15.42 -2.58 0.36
N GLU A 157 -14.29 -3.24 0.60
CA GLU A 157 -13.02 -2.95 -0.08
C GLU A 157 -13.12 -3.16 -1.60
N HIS A 158 -13.94 -4.11 -2.05
CA HIS A 158 -14.19 -4.39 -3.48
C HIS A 158 -15.40 -3.66 -4.07
N GLY A 159 -16.00 -2.71 -3.32
CA GLY A 159 -17.07 -1.84 -3.82
C GLY A 159 -18.46 -2.46 -3.80
N TYR A 160 -18.67 -3.58 -3.11
CA TYR A 160 -20.00 -4.15 -2.92
C TYR A 160 -20.79 -3.35 -1.88
N SER A 161 -22.06 -3.09 -2.17
CA SER A 161 -22.95 -2.43 -1.22
C SER A 161 -23.50 -3.46 -0.24
N VAL A 162 -23.02 -3.40 1.00
CA VAL A 162 -23.46 -4.24 2.11
C VAL A 162 -24.30 -3.41 3.08
N SER A 163 -25.44 -3.95 3.52
CA SER A 163 -26.28 -3.33 4.56
C SER A 163 -25.50 -3.19 5.88
N GLN A 164 -25.76 -2.12 6.64
CA GLN A 164 -25.17 -1.90 7.96
C GLN A 164 -25.82 -2.76 9.06
N GLY A 165 -26.91 -3.45 8.76
CA GLY A 165 -27.58 -4.37 9.70
C GLY A 165 -26.72 -5.59 9.99
N LEU A 166 -26.85 -6.13 11.21
CA LEU A 166 -26.09 -7.28 11.73
C LEU A 166 -26.10 -8.48 10.76
N ALA A 167 -27.24 -8.68 10.07
CA ALA A 167 -27.37 -9.66 9.01
C ALA A 167 -26.83 -9.11 7.67
N ILE A 168 -25.69 -9.66 7.22
CA ILE A 168 -25.16 -9.47 5.85
C ILE A 168 -26.00 -10.32 4.87
N SER A 169 -27.32 -10.16 4.86
CA SER A 169 -28.26 -10.89 3.99
C SER A 169 -28.55 -10.18 2.67
N GLY A 170 -27.88 -9.06 2.41
CA GLY A 170 -28.12 -8.22 1.24
C GLY A 170 -26.82 -7.60 0.75
N CYS A 171 -26.20 -8.24 -0.23
CA CYS A 171 -25.05 -7.70 -0.94
C CYS A 171 -25.46 -7.46 -2.40
N SER A 172 -25.41 -6.20 -2.84
CA SER A 172 -25.66 -5.84 -4.24
C SER A 172 -24.35 -5.84 -5.02
N ILE A 173 -24.29 -6.63 -6.09
CA ILE A 173 -23.13 -6.72 -6.99
C ILE A 173 -22.89 -5.34 -7.63
N PRO A 174 -21.65 -4.81 -7.64
CA PRO A 174 -21.34 -3.55 -8.29
C PRO A 174 -21.66 -3.65 -9.79
N CYS A 175 -22.40 -2.67 -10.31
CA CYS A 175 -22.86 -2.66 -11.70
C CYS A 175 -21.67 -2.73 -12.67
N SER A 176 -21.57 -3.80 -13.45
CA SER A 176 -20.51 -4.04 -14.45
C SER A 176 -20.69 -3.24 -15.75
N GLY A 177 -21.27 -2.03 -15.68
CA GLY A 177 -21.52 -1.18 -16.84
C GLY A 177 -20.84 0.18 -16.68
N SER A 178 -20.31 0.72 -17.77
CA SER A 178 -19.47 1.93 -17.92
C SER A 178 -20.08 3.27 -17.44
N HIS A 179 -20.87 3.27 -16.38
CA HIS A 179 -21.33 4.46 -15.70
C HIS A 179 -20.85 4.38 -14.26
N MET A 180 -19.95 5.31 -13.93
CA MET A 180 -19.43 5.54 -12.59
C MET A 180 -20.58 5.55 -11.58
N CYS A 181 -20.72 4.47 -10.81
CA CYS A 181 -21.58 4.44 -9.64
C CYS A 181 -20.77 4.99 -8.47
N TRP A 182 -20.61 6.32 -8.44
CA TRP A 182 -20.22 7.03 -7.22
C TRP A 182 -21.50 7.29 -6.42
N LYS A 183 -21.51 6.90 -5.16
CA LYS A 183 -22.50 7.30 -4.17
C LYS A 183 -21.78 7.85 -2.96
#